data_AF-A0A3D2S846-F1
#
_entry.id   AF-A0A3D2S846-F1
#
_cell.length_a   1.000
_cell.length_b   1.000
_cell.length_c   1.000
_cell.angle_alpha   90.00
_cell.angle_beta   90.00
_cell.angle_gamma   90.00
#
_symmetry.space_group_name_H-M   'P 1'
#
loop_
_entity.id
_entity.type
_entity.pdbx_description
1 polymer ?
#
loop_
_entity_poly.entity_id
_entity_poly.type
_entity_poly.pdbx_seq_one_letter_code
_entity_poly.pdbx_strand_id
1 'polypeptide(L)'
;MDFTSYGLPDFPIDEETQLVSYSDVVNVDGVAAADLYQLGLDWINKYYKNSSSVMQVKDNQKFLLEGKHSFYVMKDIKGSQ
;
A
#
# COMPACT_ATOMS: atom_id res chain seq x y z
N MET A 1 -21.71 4.64 -9.74
CA MET A 1 -21.58 4.37 -11.20
C MET A 1 -20.79 3.09 -11.33
N ASP A 2 -21.25 2.13 -12.14
CA ASP A 2 -20.57 0.85 -12.35
C ASP A 2 -19.65 0.93 -13.57
N PHE A 3 -18.34 0.99 -13.34
CA PHE A 3 -17.30 1.11 -14.37
C PHE A 3 -16.82 -0.24 -14.91
N THR A 4 -17.27 -1.36 -14.31
CA THR A 4 -16.84 -2.72 -14.69
C THR A 4 -17.34 -3.10 -16.08
N SER A 5 -18.43 -2.49 -16.55
CA SER A 5 -18.97 -2.64 -17.91
C SER A 5 -18.03 -2.15 -19.01
N TYR A 6 -17.04 -1.31 -18.69
CA TYR A 6 -16.01 -0.82 -19.63
C TYR A 6 -14.68 -1.58 -19.52
N GLY A 7 -14.64 -2.70 -18.77
CA GLY A 7 -13.42 -3.47 -18.54
C GLY A 7 -12.42 -2.78 -17.60
N LEU A 8 -12.86 -1.77 -16.84
CA LEU A 8 -12.05 -1.11 -15.84
C LEU A 8 -12.07 -1.90 -14.52
N PRO A 9 -10.94 -1.96 -13.78
CA PRO A 9 -10.92 -2.56 -12.45
C PRO A 9 -11.85 -1.83 -11.50
N ASP A 10 -12.48 -2.56 -10.58
CA ASP A 10 -13.22 -1.96 -9.48
C ASP A 10 -12.25 -1.43 -8.42
N PHE A 11 -12.47 -0.17 -8.00
CA PHE A 11 -11.61 0.53 -7.06
C PHE A 11 -12.45 0.97 -5.85
N PRO A 12 -12.09 0.57 -4.62
CA PRO A 12 -12.76 1.04 -3.42
C PRO A 12 -12.48 2.53 -3.23
N ILE A 13 -13.51 3.37 -3.34
CA ILE A 13 -13.41 4.81 -3.09
C ILE A 13 -13.84 5.07 -1.65
N ASP A 14 -12.95 5.71 -0.88
CA ASP A 14 -13.25 6.19 0.45
C ASP A 14 -14.13 7.46 0.37
N GLU A 15 -15.26 7.45 1.06
CA GLU A 15 -16.26 8.53 0.94
C GLU A 15 -15.79 9.87 1.53
N GLU A 16 -14.88 9.85 2.51
CA GLU A 16 -14.41 11.07 3.17
C GLU A 16 -13.30 11.75 2.37
N THR A 17 -12.31 10.97 1.95
CA THR A 17 -11.14 11.45 1.24
C THR A 17 -11.36 11.54 -0.28
N GLN A 18 -12.38 10.85 -0.80
CA GLN A 18 -12.64 10.68 -2.23
C GLN A 18 -11.45 10.05 -2.97
N LEU A 19 -10.59 9.33 -2.25
CA LEU A 19 -9.42 8.63 -2.78
C LEU A 19 -9.68 7.12 -2.87
N VAL A 20 -8.97 6.46 -3.77
CA VAL A 20 -8.95 5.00 -3.81
C VAL A 20 -8.16 4.49 -2.60
N SER A 21 -8.83 3.76 -1.71
CA SER A 21 -8.28 3.33 -0.43
C SER A 21 -8.55 1.86 -0.19
N TYR A 22 -7.48 1.10 0.03
CA TYR A 22 -7.55 -0.30 0.42
C TYR A 22 -7.17 -0.41 1.89
N SER A 23 -8.04 -0.97 2.71
CA SER A 23 -7.78 -1.29 4.10
C SER A 23 -8.05 -2.77 4.35
N ASP A 24 -7.15 -3.40 5.08
CA ASP A 24 -7.33 -4.76 5.56
C ASP A 24 -6.76 -4.85 6.99
N VAL A 25 -7.42 -5.62 7.85
CA VAL A 25 -7.04 -5.79 9.25
C VAL A 25 -6.79 -7.27 9.49
N VAL A 26 -5.51 -7.62 9.63
CA VAL A 26 -5.10 -8.99 9.93
C VAL A 26 -4.87 -9.15 11.42
N ASN A 27 -5.73 -9.94 12.08
CA ASN A 27 -5.56 -10.29 13.48
C ASN A 27 -4.56 -11.43 13.62
N VAL A 28 -3.52 -11.24 14.42
CA VAL A 28 -2.49 -12.25 14.69
C VAL A 28 -2.39 -12.48 16.19
N ASP A 29 -2.97 -13.57 16.66
CA ASP A 29 -3.00 -13.90 18.08
C ASP A 29 -1.62 -14.33 18.59
N GLY A 30 -1.28 -13.88 19.81
CA GLY A 30 -0.07 -14.30 20.51
C GLY A 30 1.24 -13.68 20.02
N VAL A 31 1.20 -12.71 19.10
CA VAL A 31 2.39 -12.00 18.60
C VAL A 31 2.41 -10.58 19.15
N ALA A 32 3.59 -10.12 19.61
CA ALA A 32 3.73 -8.77 20.13
C ALA A 32 3.73 -7.74 18.99
N ALA A 33 3.17 -6.55 19.25
CA ALA A 33 3.14 -5.46 18.27
C ALA A 33 4.56 -5.06 17.78
N ALA A 34 5.56 -5.16 18.64
CA ALA A 34 6.96 -4.91 18.29
C ALA A 34 7.50 -5.88 17.24
N ASP A 35 7.12 -7.16 17.32
CA ASP A 35 7.56 -8.18 16.36
C ASP A 35 6.90 -7.95 14.99
N LEU A 36 5.62 -7.57 14.97
CA LEU A 36 4.91 -7.21 13.74
C LEU A 36 5.50 -5.94 13.10
N TYR A 37 5.84 -4.95 13.91
CA TYR A 37 6.51 -3.74 13.45
C TYR A 37 7.86 -4.07 12.79
N GLN A 38 8.69 -4.90 13.43
CA GLN A 38 9.97 -5.32 12.87
C GLN A 38 9.79 -6.12 11.59
N LEU A 39 8.82 -7.04 11.56
CA LEU A 39 8.47 -7.81 10.36
C LEU A 39 8.07 -6.90 9.18
N GLY A 40 7.25 -5.88 9.46
CA GLY A 40 6.86 -4.88 8.46
C GLY A 40 8.06 -4.10 7.94
N LEU A 41 8.98 -3.69 8.82
CA LEU A 41 10.19 -2.98 8.45
C LEU A 41 11.10 -3.85 7.54
N ASP A 42 11.26 -5.12 7.89
CA ASP A 42 12.05 -6.08 7.11
C ASP A 42 11.42 -6.32 5.73
N TRP A 43 10.09 -6.42 5.65
CA TRP A 43 9.38 -6.53 4.38
C TRP A 43 9.62 -5.32 3.47
N ILE A 44 9.50 -4.09 4.00
CA ILE A 44 9.74 -2.86 3.23
C ILE A 44 11.19 -2.81 2.71
N ASN A 45 12.17 -3.17 3.55
CA ASN A 45 13.57 -3.21 3.18
C ASN A 45 13.88 -4.25 2.09
N LYS A 46 13.14 -5.35 2.06
CA LYS A 46 13.28 -6.40 1.04
C LYS A 46 12.57 -6.06 -0.26
N TYR A 47 11.36 -5.49 -0.17
CA TYR A 47 10.49 -5.25 -1.32
C TYR A 47 10.95 -4.04 -2.15
N TYR A 48 11.26 -2.93 -1.48
CA TYR A 48 11.63 -1.70 -2.17
C TYR A 48 13.14 -1.61 -2.37
N LYS A 49 13.58 -1.44 -3.62
CA LYS A 49 15.00 -1.23 -3.97
C LYS A 49 15.64 -0.08 -3.18
N ASN A 50 14.87 0.96 -2.87
CA ASN A 50 15.29 2.06 -2.01
C ASN A 50 14.21 2.33 -0.96
N SER A 51 14.23 1.54 0.12
CA SER A 51 13.26 1.65 1.22
C SER A 51 13.29 3.02 1.90
N SER A 52 14.46 3.65 2.02
CA SER A 52 14.60 5.01 2.58
C SER A 52 13.88 6.08 1.77
N SER A 53 13.78 5.93 0.46
CA SER A 53 13.03 6.87 -0.39
C SER A 53 11.51 6.69 -0.27
N VAL A 54 11.06 5.51 0.14
CA VAL A 54 9.64 5.18 0.26
C VAL A 54 9.14 5.55 1.66
N MET A 55 9.93 5.26 2.69
CA MET A 55 9.54 5.48 4.09
C MET A 55 9.47 6.95 4.45
N GLN A 56 8.33 7.36 5.03
CA GLN A 56 8.07 8.71 5.53
C GLN A 56 8.06 8.74 7.06
N VAL A 57 7.42 7.75 7.69
CA VAL A 57 7.30 7.65 9.15
C VAL A 57 7.78 6.28 9.63
N LYS A 58 8.61 6.30 10.67
CA LYS A 58 9.07 5.12 11.42
C LYS A 58 8.96 5.41 12.91
N ASP A 59 7.80 5.12 13.50
CA ASP A 59 7.56 5.35 14.93
C ASP A 59 7.55 4.02 15.68
N ASN A 60 8.67 3.72 16.33
CA ASN A 60 8.86 2.51 17.12
C ASN A 60 8.08 2.53 18.45
N GLN A 61 7.65 3.70 18.94
CA GLN A 61 6.85 3.78 20.16
C GLN A 61 5.39 3.49 19.88
N LYS A 62 4.90 3.92 18.71
CA LYS A 62 3.52 3.68 18.25
C LYS A 62 3.37 2.45 17.37
N PHE A 63 4.46 1.77 17.05
CA PHE A 63 4.51 0.64 16.11
C PHE A 63 3.90 0.99 14.74
N LEU A 64 4.21 2.20 14.24
CA LEU A 64 3.64 2.76 13.02
C LEU A 64 4.70 2.91 11.93
N LEU A 65 4.40 2.36 10.74
CA LEU A 65 5.20 2.50 9.52
C LEU A 65 4.33 3.13 8.44
N GLU A 66 4.77 4.26 7.88
CA GLU A 66 4.11 4.89 6.74
C GLU A 66 5.10 5.10 5.60
N GLY A 67 4.70 4.69 4.39
CA GLY A 67 5.50 4.82 3.18
C GLY A 67 4.67 5.37 2.02
N LYS A 68 5.33 6.08 1.11
CA LYS A 68 4.74 6.62 -0.12
C LYS A 68 5.51 6.10 -1.33
N HIS A 69 4.79 5.47 -2.25
CA HIS A 69 5.33 5.03 -3.53
C HIS A 69 4.35 5.30 -4.67
N SER A 70 4.87 5.48 -5.88
CA SER A 70 4.08 5.70 -7.08
C SER A 70 4.25 4.52 -8.03
N PHE A 71 3.15 4.02 -8.57
CA PHE A 71 3.14 2.95 -9.57
C PHE A 71 2.18 3.31 -10.71
N TYR A 72 2.40 2.70 -11.87
CA TYR A 72 1.54 2.87 -13.03
C TYR A 72 0.39 1.87 -12.95
N VAL A 73 -0.86 2.37 -12.98
CA VAL A 73 -2.07 1.54 -13.05
C VAL A 73 -2.34 1.11 -14.50
N MET A 74 -2.12 2.02 -15.44
CA MET A 74 -2.20 1.76 -16.88
C MET A 74 -0.89 2.23 -17.52
N LYS A 75 -0.35 1.41 -18.41
CA LYS A 75 0.82 1.77 -19.22
C LYS A 75 0.37 1.85 -20.66
N ASP A 76 0.38 3.04 -21.25
CA ASP A 76 0.23 3.18 -22.69
C ASP A 76 1.41 2.49 -23.38
N ILE A 77 1.14 1.39 -24.08
CA ILE A 77 2.12 0.74 -24.94
C ILE A 77 2.15 1.55 -26.23
N LYS A 78 3.05 2.54 -26.33
CA LYS A 78 3.35 3.19 -27.61
C LYS A 78 3.90 2.14 -28.59
N GLY A 79 3.07 1.75 -29.57
CA GLY A 79 3.48 0.83 -30.64
C GLY A 79 2.44 -0.20 -31.10
N SER A 80 1.21 -0.22 -30.56
CA SER A 80 0.13 -1.06 -31.10
C SER A 80 -0.79 -0.25 -32.02
N GLN A 81 -0.31 0.05 -33.23
CA GLN A 81 -1.14 0.25 -34.42
C GLN A 81 -0.56 -0.54 -35.57
#